data_AF-B4JBX2-F1
#
_entry.id   AF-B4JBX2-F1
#
_cell.length_a   1.000
_cell.length_b   1.000
_cell.length_c   1.000
_cell.angle_alpha   90.00
_cell.angle_beta   90.00
_cell.angle_gamma   90.00
#
_symmetry.space_group_name_H-M   'P 1'
#
loop_
_entity.id
_entity.type
_entity.pdbx_description
1 polymer ?
#
loop_
_entity_poly.entity_id
_entity_poly.type
_entity_poly.pdbx_seq_one_letter_code
_entity_poly.pdbx_strand_id
1 'polypeptide(L)'
;MLSHKLCIALIATLITISFNSCQALNCATALAGTNPTACPADVTQCFIQTDAAGTVTRGCLAAGTTCTAPNCLQCNTDNCNANLLCKTCAATDVTCSTTDGKSVGSQMCTAATQQCRTELNADGTVTRGCNEPCATTAAGTCTGCTTDNCNVGFYPANRLQCYQCNSANCNTVAASSLAACPTYQADQKCYTIGANDAAMQRGCNTDAGNKCAGTTPDAACALCGTSGCNNRPYEQVLGNCYSCNDAAGCVGGQTGTAPACPPAPYTQTVNSCYTQQYANGTVQRGCTNELTSGCTAANGCTQCDGDTCNSNQNVFGCLICRSDNYAECRAGDDAVQPCVPNTGDNANICFEGEWDGVVLRGCLANAGPLMTYQCTNKDDNRCTTCNTSGCNKTPFSGASTLSHMGVGMMFGLIFIIKQYL
;
A
#
# COMPACT_ATOMS: atom_id res chain seq x y z
N MET A 1 63.48 -101.08 -19.13
CA MET A 1 63.64 -100.86 -17.67
C MET A 1 62.38 -100.15 -17.17
N LEU A 2 61.85 -100.62 -16.04
CA LEU A 2 60.77 -100.10 -15.16
C LEU A 2 60.46 -98.58 -15.29
N SER A 3 59.26 -98.01 -15.07
CA SER A 3 57.96 -98.45 -14.52
C SER A 3 56.98 -97.25 -14.60
N HIS A 4 55.69 -97.51 -14.92
CA HIS A 4 54.42 -96.97 -14.35
C HIS A 4 54.28 -95.47 -13.95
N LYS A 5 53.15 -94.75 -14.03
CA LYS A 5 51.75 -94.92 -14.46
C LYS A 5 51.04 -93.56 -14.19
N LEU A 6 49.98 -93.26 -14.96
CA LEU A 6 48.76 -92.45 -14.61
C LEU A 6 48.93 -90.95 -14.31
N CYS A 7 48.05 -90.00 -14.70
CA CYS A 7 46.66 -89.97 -15.19
C CYS A 7 46.51 -88.74 -16.13
N ILE A 8 45.90 -88.81 -17.32
CA ILE A 8 44.45 -88.64 -17.62
C ILE A 8 43.88 -87.31 -17.07
N ALA A 9 43.13 -86.46 -17.75
CA ALA A 9 42.85 -86.09 -19.14
C ALA A 9 41.89 -84.88 -19.05
N LEU A 10 41.73 -84.14 -20.17
CA LEU A 10 40.63 -83.19 -20.46
C LEU A 10 40.55 -81.88 -19.69
N ILE A 11 41.02 -80.80 -20.33
CA ILE A 11 40.20 -79.59 -20.47
C ILE A 11 40.19 -79.21 -21.95
N ALA A 12 39.08 -79.57 -22.59
CA ALA A 12 38.67 -79.02 -23.87
C ALA A 12 38.17 -77.57 -23.68
N THR A 13 38.16 -76.81 -24.77
CA THR A 13 37.43 -75.53 -24.96
C THR A 13 37.90 -74.32 -24.17
N LEU A 14 38.99 -73.69 -24.63
CA LEU A 14 39.14 -72.22 -24.57
C LEU A 14 38.48 -71.60 -25.83
N ILE A 15 37.16 -71.42 -25.76
CA ILE A 15 36.47 -70.35 -26.49
C ILE A 15 35.62 -69.64 -25.46
N THR A 16 36.25 -68.76 -24.67
CA THR A 16 35.53 -67.74 -23.90
C THR A 16 35.47 -66.50 -24.76
N ILE A 17 34.45 -66.45 -25.62
CA ILE A 17 33.47 -65.36 -25.67
C ILE A 17 34.07 -64.02 -25.20
N SER A 18 34.72 -63.31 -26.12
CA SER A 18 34.84 -61.86 -26.09
C SER A 18 33.49 -61.28 -26.55
N PHE A 19 32.47 -61.33 -25.70
CA PHE A 19 31.22 -60.62 -25.96
C PHE A 19 31.17 -59.40 -25.05
N ASN A 20 31.35 -58.24 -25.69
CA ASN A 20 30.75 -56.96 -25.35
C ASN A 20 30.34 -56.82 -23.89
N SER A 21 31.24 -56.31 -23.05
CA SER A 21 30.83 -55.44 -21.96
C SER A 21 30.15 -54.21 -22.57
N CYS A 22 28.88 -54.36 -22.95
CA CYS A 22 27.97 -53.22 -23.05
C CYS A 22 28.02 -52.56 -21.68
N GLN A 23 28.76 -51.46 -21.56
CA GLN A 23 28.77 -50.69 -20.33
C GLN A 23 27.32 -50.29 -20.06
N ALA A 24 26.80 -50.69 -18.90
CA ALA A 24 25.46 -50.29 -18.48
C ALA A 24 25.45 -48.76 -18.37
N LEU A 25 24.45 -48.11 -18.98
CA LEU A 25 24.25 -46.67 -18.86
C LEU A 25 24.20 -46.28 -17.38
N ASN A 26 24.96 -45.28 -16.97
CA ASN A 26 24.92 -44.76 -15.61
C ASN A 26 24.10 -43.48 -15.57
N CYS A 27 23.11 -43.41 -14.67
CA CYS A 27 22.30 -42.21 -14.49
C CYS A 27 22.51 -41.64 -13.09
N ALA A 28 22.52 -40.31 -13.01
CA ALA A 28 22.58 -39.60 -11.75
C ALA A 28 21.25 -39.76 -10.99
N THR A 29 21.36 -39.86 -9.66
CA THR A 29 20.23 -39.90 -8.73
C THR A 29 20.08 -38.61 -7.91
N ALA A 30 21.06 -37.71 -8.00
CA ALA A 30 21.04 -36.37 -7.44
C ALA A 30 21.88 -35.40 -8.30
N LEU A 31 21.97 -34.14 -7.88
CA LEU A 31 22.81 -33.13 -8.52
C LEU A 31 24.30 -33.54 -8.48
N ALA A 32 25.09 -33.07 -9.45
CA ALA A 32 26.50 -33.41 -9.61
C ALA A 32 27.28 -33.48 -8.27
N GLY A 33 27.97 -34.61 -8.05
CA GLY A 33 28.74 -34.89 -6.82
C GLY A 33 28.35 -36.18 -6.08
N THR A 34 27.24 -36.83 -6.46
CA THR A 34 26.84 -38.14 -5.93
C THR A 34 27.19 -39.29 -6.86
N ASN A 35 27.45 -40.48 -6.32
CA ASN A 35 27.72 -41.68 -7.13
C ASN A 35 26.50 -42.02 -8.00
N PRO A 36 26.66 -42.14 -9.33
CA PRO A 36 25.58 -42.53 -10.21
C PRO A 36 25.20 -44.00 -10.03
N THR A 37 24.01 -44.35 -10.50
CA THR A 37 23.51 -45.72 -10.45
C THR A 37 23.55 -46.32 -11.85
N ALA A 38 24.08 -47.54 -11.96
CA ALA A 38 24.04 -48.31 -13.19
C ALA A 38 22.60 -48.72 -13.51
N CYS A 39 22.15 -48.45 -14.72
CA CYS A 39 20.83 -48.81 -15.18
C CYS A 39 20.71 -50.30 -15.51
N PRO A 40 19.50 -50.86 -15.43
CA PRO A 40 19.21 -52.19 -15.98
C PRO A 40 19.63 -52.30 -17.44
N ALA A 41 19.96 -53.52 -17.89
CA ALA A 41 20.53 -53.76 -19.23
C ALA A 41 19.62 -53.36 -20.40
N ASP A 42 18.31 -53.25 -20.18
CA ASP A 42 17.29 -52.84 -21.14
C ASP A 42 17.00 -51.33 -21.13
N VAL A 43 17.58 -50.58 -20.20
CA VAL A 43 17.39 -49.13 -20.07
C VAL A 43 18.48 -48.37 -20.81
N THR A 44 18.07 -47.56 -21.78
CA THR A 44 18.96 -46.78 -22.66
C THR A 44 18.87 -45.28 -22.44
N GLN A 45 18.09 -44.83 -21.46
CA GLN A 45 17.83 -43.42 -21.20
C GLN A 45 17.89 -43.09 -19.71
N CYS A 46 18.47 -41.94 -19.39
CA CYS A 46 18.30 -41.27 -18.12
C CYS A 46 17.13 -40.29 -18.19
N PHE A 47 16.50 -40.00 -17.06
CA PHE A 47 15.52 -38.94 -16.93
C PHE A 47 15.88 -37.96 -15.82
N ILE A 48 15.31 -36.78 -15.95
CA ILE A 48 15.12 -35.81 -14.88
C ILE A 48 13.69 -35.30 -14.95
N GLN A 49 13.00 -35.27 -13.83
CA GLN A 49 11.60 -34.86 -13.75
C GLN A 49 11.39 -33.88 -12.60
N THR A 50 10.45 -32.97 -12.77
CA THR A 50 9.94 -32.07 -11.73
C THR A 50 8.48 -32.37 -11.46
N ASP A 51 8.11 -32.51 -10.19
CA ASP A 51 6.70 -32.61 -9.77
C ASP A 51 6.03 -31.23 -9.64
N ALA A 52 4.73 -31.20 -9.31
CA ALA A 52 3.99 -29.95 -9.13
C ALA A 52 4.49 -29.09 -7.94
N ALA A 53 5.18 -29.70 -6.97
CA ALA A 53 5.78 -28.99 -5.83
C ALA A 53 7.16 -28.40 -6.16
N GLY A 54 7.75 -28.75 -7.32
CA GLY A 54 9.08 -28.33 -7.72
C GLY A 54 10.19 -29.32 -7.34
N THR A 55 9.84 -30.46 -6.72
CA THR A 55 10.78 -31.52 -6.35
C THR A 55 11.35 -32.16 -7.61
N VAL A 56 12.67 -32.31 -7.64
CA VAL A 56 13.36 -32.93 -8.77
C VAL A 56 13.71 -34.38 -8.47
N THR A 57 13.35 -35.26 -9.40
CA THR A 57 13.71 -36.68 -9.39
C THR A 57 14.56 -36.99 -10.62
N ARG A 58 15.58 -37.84 -10.45
CA ARG A 58 16.55 -38.21 -11.49
C ARG A 58 16.78 -39.71 -11.43
N GLY A 59 17.01 -40.36 -12.58
CA GLY A 59 17.37 -41.78 -12.60
C GLY A 59 17.32 -42.41 -13.97
N CYS A 60 17.27 -43.74 -13.98
CA CYS A 60 17.12 -44.57 -15.18
C CYS A 60 15.65 -44.58 -15.63
N LEU A 61 15.38 -44.28 -16.90
CA LEU A 61 14.02 -44.27 -17.45
C LEU A 61 13.61 -45.69 -17.84
N ALA A 62 12.71 -46.29 -17.06
CA ALA A 62 12.25 -47.65 -17.32
C ALA A 62 11.46 -47.75 -18.64
N ALA A 63 11.61 -48.87 -19.35
CA ALA A 63 10.91 -49.14 -20.60
C ALA A 63 9.38 -48.99 -20.44
N GLY A 64 8.74 -48.28 -21.38
CA GLY A 64 7.30 -48.00 -21.34
C GLY A 64 6.86 -46.86 -20.40
N THR A 65 7.80 -46.24 -19.66
CA THR A 65 7.51 -45.05 -18.85
C THR A 65 7.43 -43.81 -19.73
N THR A 66 6.37 -43.00 -19.56
CA THR A 66 6.23 -41.76 -20.30
C THR A 66 6.99 -40.63 -19.61
N CYS A 67 8.02 -40.08 -20.29
CA CYS A 67 8.73 -38.87 -19.88
C CYS A 67 8.49 -37.79 -20.93
N THR A 68 7.69 -36.78 -20.60
CA THR A 68 7.31 -35.72 -21.54
C THR A 68 7.72 -34.33 -21.02
N ALA A 69 8.26 -33.53 -21.94
CA ALA A 69 8.46 -32.12 -21.72
C ALA A 69 7.10 -31.43 -21.43
N PRO A 70 7.06 -30.35 -20.64
CA PRO A 70 8.20 -29.60 -20.12
C PRO A 70 8.74 -30.07 -18.76
N ASN A 71 8.04 -30.99 -18.09
CA ASN A 71 8.32 -31.39 -16.71
C ASN A 71 9.24 -32.62 -16.60
N CYS A 72 9.49 -33.34 -17.69
CA CYS A 72 10.42 -34.45 -17.73
C CYS A 72 11.33 -34.33 -18.97
N LEU A 73 12.64 -34.40 -18.76
CA LEU A 73 13.67 -34.37 -19.80
C LEU A 73 14.44 -35.69 -19.77
N GLN A 74 14.84 -36.17 -20.95
CA GLN A 74 15.52 -37.45 -21.13
C GLN A 74 16.79 -37.28 -21.97
N CYS A 75 17.78 -38.15 -21.73
CA CYS A 75 19.06 -38.16 -22.42
C CYS A 75 19.67 -39.57 -22.38
N ASN A 76 20.69 -39.86 -23.18
CA ASN A 76 21.14 -41.24 -23.46
C ASN A 76 22.66 -41.46 -23.33
N THR A 77 23.37 -40.59 -22.62
CA THR A 77 24.80 -40.76 -22.32
C THR A 77 25.02 -40.84 -20.81
N ASP A 78 26.14 -41.42 -20.37
CA ASP A 78 26.44 -41.54 -18.94
C ASP A 78 26.35 -40.19 -18.22
N ASN A 79 25.60 -40.18 -17.12
CA ASN A 79 25.39 -39.04 -16.22
C ASN A 79 24.83 -37.79 -16.91
N CYS A 80 24.21 -37.94 -18.09
CA CYS A 80 23.67 -36.81 -18.84
C CYS A 80 22.58 -36.05 -18.06
N ASN A 81 21.91 -36.71 -17.12
CA ASN A 81 20.90 -36.14 -16.24
C ASN A 81 21.48 -35.63 -14.92
N ALA A 82 22.78 -35.32 -14.82
CA ALA A 82 23.42 -34.81 -13.59
C ALA A 82 23.43 -33.28 -13.49
N ASN A 83 23.23 -32.58 -14.61
CA ASN A 83 23.34 -31.12 -14.67
C ASN A 83 22.17 -30.41 -13.98
N LEU A 84 22.42 -29.18 -13.55
CA LEU A 84 21.42 -28.31 -12.92
C LEU A 84 20.15 -28.18 -13.76
N LEU A 85 18.99 -28.30 -13.13
CA LEU A 85 17.68 -28.08 -13.76
C LEU A 85 17.15 -26.71 -13.34
N CYS A 86 16.78 -25.89 -14.32
CA CYS A 86 16.28 -24.55 -14.07
C CYS A 86 14.91 -24.35 -14.69
N LYS A 87 14.10 -23.48 -14.09
CA LYS A 87 12.89 -22.96 -14.75
C LYS A 87 13.29 -22.11 -15.95
N THR A 88 12.53 -22.21 -17.03
CA THR A 88 12.78 -21.55 -18.30
C THR A 88 11.53 -20.91 -18.86
N CYS A 89 11.68 -19.67 -19.30
CA CYS A 89 10.68 -18.93 -20.05
C CYS A 89 11.35 -17.72 -20.72
N ALA A 90 10.88 -17.39 -21.92
CA ALA A 90 11.37 -16.25 -22.68
C ALA A 90 10.62 -14.97 -22.27
N ALA A 91 11.18 -13.80 -22.60
CA ALA A 91 10.54 -12.50 -22.41
C ALA A 91 9.13 -12.39 -23.02
N THR A 92 8.90 -13.08 -24.15
CA THR A 92 7.61 -13.11 -24.85
C THR A 92 6.55 -13.96 -24.15
N ASP A 93 6.95 -14.80 -23.20
CA ASP A 93 6.03 -15.57 -22.38
C ASP A 93 5.57 -14.70 -21.22
N VAL A 94 4.33 -14.21 -21.31
CA VAL A 94 3.74 -13.35 -20.27
C VAL A 94 3.76 -14.01 -18.89
N THR A 95 3.65 -15.34 -18.82
CA THR A 95 3.65 -16.08 -17.54
C THR A 95 5.00 -16.00 -16.82
N CYS A 96 6.08 -15.72 -17.54
CA CYS A 96 7.40 -15.49 -16.97
C CYS A 96 7.42 -14.27 -16.03
N SER A 97 6.61 -13.26 -16.38
CA SER A 97 6.52 -11.97 -15.69
C SER A 97 5.32 -11.88 -14.74
N THR A 98 4.22 -12.55 -15.05
CA THR A 98 2.95 -12.43 -14.30
C THR A 98 2.76 -13.50 -13.20
N THR A 99 3.66 -14.49 -13.12
CA THR A 99 3.60 -15.58 -12.13
C THR A 99 4.88 -15.70 -11.31
N ASP A 100 4.88 -16.60 -10.33
CA ASP A 100 6.09 -16.95 -9.56
C ASP A 100 7.05 -17.88 -10.32
N GLY A 101 6.77 -18.22 -11.59
CA GLY A 101 7.64 -19.06 -12.39
C GLY A 101 7.67 -20.54 -11.98
N LYS A 102 6.82 -21.02 -11.05
CA LYS A 102 6.77 -22.45 -10.72
C LYS A 102 6.23 -23.29 -11.88
N SER A 103 5.24 -22.75 -12.59
CA SER A 103 4.52 -23.44 -13.65
C SER A 103 5.12 -23.27 -15.05
N VAL A 104 6.18 -22.45 -15.20
CA VAL A 104 6.88 -22.35 -16.49
C VAL A 104 7.70 -23.62 -16.75
N GLY A 105 8.16 -23.78 -17.99
CA GLY A 105 8.91 -24.98 -18.39
C GLY A 105 10.21 -25.16 -17.62
N SER A 106 10.84 -26.31 -17.76
CA SER A 106 12.16 -26.59 -17.20
C SER A 106 13.18 -26.86 -18.31
N GLN A 107 14.44 -26.48 -18.08
CA GLN A 107 15.57 -26.82 -18.96
C GLN A 107 16.74 -27.34 -18.14
N MET A 108 17.51 -28.25 -18.72
CA MET A 108 18.75 -28.74 -18.14
C MET A 108 19.91 -27.89 -18.64
N CYS A 109 20.79 -27.48 -17.73
CA CYS A 109 21.99 -26.73 -18.09
C CYS A 109 23.00 -27.61 -18.83
N THR A 110 23.82 -27.01 -19.68
CA THR A 110 24.77 -27.75 -20.54
C THR A 110 26.20 -27.70 -20.02
N ALA A 111 26.54 -26.69 -19.23
CA ALA A 111 27.85 -26.53 -18.61
C ALA A 111 27.76 -26.46 -17.08
N ALA A 112 28.75 -27.03 -16.40
CA ALA A 112 28.82 -27.06 -14.94
C ALA A 112 29.01 -25.67 -14.30
N THR A 113 29.41 -24.66 -15.08
CA THR A 113 29.55 -23.27 -14.65
C THR A 113 28.22 -22.51 -14.63
N GLN A 114 27.19 -23.01 -15.31
CA GLN A 114 25.90 -22.33 -15.42
C GLN A 114 25.12 -22.37 -14.10
N GLN A 115 24.32 -21.33 -13.92
CA GLN A 115 23.39 -21.18 -12.81
C GLN A 115 21.96 -21.03 -13.35
N CYS A 116 20.98 -21.31 -12.50
CA CYS A 116 19.62 -20.91 -12.77
C CYS A 116 19.52 -19.41 -12.59
N ARG A 117 19.19 -18.70 -13.66
CA ARG A 117 19.06 -17.26 -13.69
C ARG A 117 17.62 -16.80 -13.86
N THR A 118 17.34 -15.64 -13.27
CA THR A 118 16.17 -14.81 -13.56
C THR A 118 16.66 -13.40 -13.86
N GLU A 119 16.23 -12.86 -14.99
CA GLU A 119 16.67 -11.57 -15.51
C GLU A 119 15.45 -10.67 -15.75
N LEU A 120 15.58 -9.40 -15.37
CA LEU A 120 14.67 -8.32 -15.71
C LEU A 120 15.22 -7.64 -16.94
N ASN A 121 14.50 -7.76 -18.05
CA ASN A 121 14.84 -7.15 -19.31
C ASN A 121 14.60 -5.62 -19.27
N ALA A 122 15.23 -4.90 -20.19
CA ALA A 122 15.10 -3.44 -20.29
C ALA A 122 13.66 -2.96 -20.55
N ASP A 123 12.83 -3.81 -21.17
CA ASP A 123 11.41 -3.56 -21.41
C ASP A 123 10.51 -3.91 -20.20
N GLY A 124 11.11 -4.33 -19.08
CA GLY A 124 10.40 -4.69 -17.84
C GLY A 124 9.85 -6.12 -17.79
N THR A 125 10.07 -6.94 -18.82
CA THR A 125 9.71 -8.37 -18.82
C THR A 125 10.74 -9.22 -18.08
N VAL A 126 10.39 -10.47 -17.77
CA VAL A 126 11.27 -11.43 -17.11
C VAL A 126 11.71 -12.52 -18.09
N THR A 127 12.94 -12.99 -17.96
CA THR A 127 13.43 -14.20 -18.60
C THR A 127 14.05 -15.13 -17.57
N ARG A 128 13.83 -16.44 -17.70
CA ARG A 128 14.39 -17.47 -16.82
C ARG A 128 15.15 -18.50 -17.63
N GLY A 129 16.23 -19.02 -17.07
CA GLY A 129 16.94 -20.13 -17.71
C GLY A 129 18.30 -20.47 -17.14
N CYS A 130 19.02 -21.34 -17.85
CA CYS A 130 20.42 -21.66 -17.59
C CYS A 130 21.32 -20.63 -18.27
N ASN A 131 22.21 -19.99 -17.50
CA ASN A 131 23.20 -19.07 -18.06
C ASN A 131 24.38 -18.90 -17.09
N GLU A 132 25.47 -18.29 -17.55
CA GLU A 132 26.63 -17.97 -16.70
C GLU A 132 26.20 -17.06 -15.53
N PRO A 133 26.90 -17.08 -14.38
CA PRO A 133 26.55 -16.28 -13.20
C PRO A 133 26.33 -14.80 -13.55
N CYS A 134 25.37 -14.17 -12.86
CA CYS A 134 25.10 -12.75 -13.03
C CYS A 134 26.38 -11.91 -12.84
N ALA A 135 26.60 -10.94 -13.72
CA ALA A 135 27.66 -9.95 -13.52
C ALA A 135 27.44 -9.21 -12.18
N THR A 136 28.53 -8.89 -11.48
CA THR A 136 28.48 -8.16 -10.20
C THR A 136 27.83 -6.78 -10.32
N THR A 137 27.81 -6.21 -11.53
CA THR A 137 27.17 -4.93 -11.87
C THR A 137 25.68 -5.04 -12.16
N ALA A 138 25.10 -6.24 -12.26
CA ALA A 138 23.70 -6.48 -12.61
C ALA A 138 22.77 -6.55 -11.37
N ALA A 139 23.14 -5.88 -10.27
CA ALA A 139 22.35 -5.87 -9.05
C ALA A 139 20.94 -5.31 -9.32
N GLY A 140 19.91 -6.05 -8.90
CA GLY A 140 18.51 -5.67 -9.07
C GLY A 140 17.90 -6.01 -10.45
N THR A 141 18.69 -6.39 -11.44
CA THR A 141 18.22 -6.81 -12.78
C THR A 141 18.55 -8.26 -13.10
N CYS A 142 19.43 -8.90 -12.31
CA CYS A 142 19.76 -10.30 -12.44
C CYS A 142 19.85 -10.98 -11.07
N THR A 143 19.34 -12.20 -10.96
CA THR A 143 19.64 -13.10 -9.84
C THR A 143 19.98 -14.50 -10.36
N GLY A 144 20.87 -15.18 -9.64
CA GLY A 144 21.39 -16.51 -9.98
C GLY A 144 21.40 -17.42 -8.76
N CYS A 145 21.21 -18.71 -8.96
CA CYS A 145 21.25 -19.72 -7.91
C CYS A 145 21.65 -21.10 -8.47
N THR A 146 22.12 -22.00 -7.58
CA THR A 146 22.85 -23.22 -7.95
C THR A 146 22.15 -24.53 -7.57
N THR A 147 20.88 -24.47 -7.15
CA THR A 147 20.09 -25.66 -6.82
C THR A 147 18.95 -25.83 -7.82
N ASP A 148 18.44 -27.05 -7.98
CA ASP A 148 17.40 -27.31 -8.96
C ASP A 148 16.15 -26.45 -8.75
N ASN A 149 15.59 -25.92 -9.83
CA ASN A 149 14.41 -25.07 -9.89
C ASN A 149 14.44 -23.87 -8.91
N CYS A 150 15.62 -23.41 -8.50
CA CYS A 150 15.74 -22.35 -7.48
C CYS A 150 15.31 -20.97 -7.99
N ASN A 151 15.29 -20.77 -9.31
CA ASN A 151 14.94 -19.52 -9.95
C ASN A 151 13.42 -19.36 -10.08
N VAL A 152 12.69 -19.59 -8.99
CA VAL A 152 11.25 -19.33 -8.80
C VAL A 152 11.03 -18.10 -7.92
N GLY A 153 9.77 -17.67 -7.78
CA GLY A 153 9.38 -16.43 -7.11
C GLY A 153 9.15 -15.29 -8.10
N PHE A 154 8.34 -14.31 -7.70
CA PHE A 154 8.14 -13.08 -8.48
C PHE A 154 9.46 -12.33 -8.63
N TYR A 155 9.70 -11.79 -9.83
CA TYR A 155 10.92 -11.05 -10.13
C TYR A 155 10.64 -9.74 -10.88
N PRO A 156 11.15 -8.60 -10.40
CA PRO A 156 11.76 -8.39 -9.09
C PRO A 156 10.82 -8.78 -7.93
N ALA A 157 11.38 -9.00 -6.74
CA ALA A 157 10.59 -9.43 -5.58
C ALA A 157 9.48 -8.43 -5.19
N ASN A 158 9.66 -7.15 -5.52
CA ASN A 158 8.69 -6.08 -5.32
C ASN A 158 7.78 -5.84 -6.56
N ARG A 159 7.67 -6.79 -7.48
CA ARG A 159 6.78 -6.65 -8.65
C ARG A 159 5.34 -6.46 -8.18
N LEU A 160 4.73 -5.34 -8.58
CA LEU A 160 3.39 -4.95 -8.18
C LEU A 160 2.36 -5.99 -8.66
N GLN A 161 1.40 -6.30 -7.79
CA GLN A 161 0.26 -7.17 -8.11
C GLN A 161 -1.02 -6.37 -8.02
N CYS A 162 -1.79 -6.34 -9.11
CA CYS A 162 -3.04 -5.61 -9.18
C CYS A 162 -4.19 -6.58 -9.44
N TYR A 163 -5.41 -6.20 -9.05
CA TYR A 163 -6.58 -6.84 -9.60
C TYR A 163 -6.68 -6.49 -11.08
N GLN A 164 -6.81 -7.50 -11.94
CA GLN A 164 -6.83 -7.36 -13.40
C GLN A 164 -8.10 -8.01 -13.95
N CYS A 165 -8.98 -7.20 -14.53
CA CYS A 165 -10.23 -7.68 -15.10
C CYS A 165 -10.85 -6.61 -16.02
N ASN A 166 -11.84 -7.02 -16.83
CA ASN A 166 -12.66 -6.12 -17.63
C ASN A 166 -14.17 -6.46 -17.54
N SER A 167 -15.03 -5.44 -17.53
CA SER A 167 -16.50 -5.49 -17.61
C SER A 167 -17.23 -6.05 -16.36
N ALA A 168 -18.33 -6.77 -16.54
CA ALA A 168 -19.35 -7.05 -15.50
C ALA A 168 -18.83 -7.73 -14.22
N ASN A 169 -17.72 -8.46 -14.29
CA ASN A 169 -17.13 -9.15 -13.12
C ASN A 169 -16.05 -8.32 -12.42
N CYS A 170 -15.97 -7.02 -12.70
CA CYS A 170 -14.96 -6.12 -12.13
C CYS A 170 -15.45 -5.21 -11.02
N ASN A 171 -16.76 -5.19 -10.73
CA ASN A 171 -17.24 -4.40 -9.60
C ASN A 171 -16.65 -4.95 -8.30
N THR A 172 -16.87 -6.23 -8.04
CA THR A 172 -16.30 -6.96 -6.91
C THR A 172 -15.19 -7.86 -7.41
N VAL A 173 -13.96 -7.61 -6.95
CA VAL A 173 -12.80 -8.37 -7.39
C VAL A 173 -12.68 -9.71 -6.65
N ALA A 174 -12.37 -10.77 -7.40
CA ALA A 174 -12.03 -12.07 -6.83
C ALA A 174 -10.52 -12.19 -6.60
N ALA A 175 -10.10 -12.95 -5.58
CA ALA A 175 -8.68 -13.20 -5.33
C ALA A 175 -7.94 -13.80 -6.55
N SER A 176 -8.65 -14.57 -7.38
CA SER A 176 -8.12 -15.13 -8.64
C SER A 176 -7.78 -14.09 -9.70
N SER A 177 -8.30 -12.86 -9.59
CA SER A 177 -7.98 -11.75 -10.51
C SER A 177 -6.77 -10.93 -10.04
N LEU A 178 -6.20 -11.23 -8.87
CA LEU A 178 -4.97 -10.60 -8.40
C LEU A 178 -3.77 -11.23 -9.13
N ALA A 179 -3.11 -10.47 -9.99
CA ALA A 179 -1.99 -10.94 -10.79
C ALA A 179 -0.86 -9.90 -10.83
N ALA A 180 0.38 -10.38 -10.96
CA ALA A 180 1.52 -9.49 -11.14
C ALA A 180 1.42 -8.73 -12.46
N CYS A 181 1.88 -7.48 -12.46
CA CYS A 181 1.87 -6.66 -13.67
C CYS A 181 2.81 -7.27 -14.74
N PRO A 182 2.39 -7.35 -16.02
CA PRO A 182 3.20 -7.95 -17.08
C PRO A 182 4.55 -7.27 -17.28
N THR A 183 4.57 -5.94 -17.18
CA THR A 183 5.77 -5.12 -17.32
C THR A 183 6.13 -4.53 -15.96
N TYR A 184 7.41 -4.55 -15.58
CA TYR A 184 7.87 -3.90 -14.35
C TYR A 184 8.31 -2.47 -14.61
N GLN A 185 7.82 -1.55 -13.79
CA GLN A 185 8.35 -0.18 -13.66
C GLN A 185 8.37 0.19 -12.17
N ALA A 186 9.39 0.93 -11.74
CA ALA A 186 9.59 1.24 -10.32
C ALA A 186 8.45 2.07 -9.71
N ASP A 187 7.80 2.91 -10.51
CA ASP A 187 6.70 3.80 -10.12
C ASP A 187 5.32 3.34 -10.63
N GLN A 188 5.24 2.10 -11.11
CA GLN A 188 4.01 1.48 -11.59
C GLN A 188 2.88 1.58 -10.55
N LYS A 189 1.65 1.72 -11.03
CA LYS A 189 0.43 1.82 -10.23
C LYS A 189 -0.60 0.80 -10.69
N CYS A 190 -1.43 0.36 -9.76
CA CYS A 190 -2.70 -0.25 -10.11
C CYS A 190 -3.70 0.84 -10.48
N TYR A 191 -4.56 0.58 -11.46
CA TYR A 191 -5.67 1.46 -11.79
C TYR A 191 -7.02 0.78 -11.56
N THR A 192 -8.02 1.63 -11.33
CA THR A 192 -9.45 1.34 -11.47
C THR A 192 -10.06 2.42 -12.36
N ILE A 193 -10.87 2.04 -13.32
CA ILE A 193 -11.70 2.95 -14.12
C ILE A 193 -13.03 2.27 -14.40
N GLY A 194 -14.12 3.03 -14.40
CA GLY A 194 -15.42 2.51 -14.80
C GLY A 194 -16.49 3.58 -14.91
N ALA A 195 -17.50 3.27 -15.72
CA ALA A 195 -18.64 4.15 -15.99
C ALA A 195 -19.87 3.81 -15.12
N ASN A 196 -19.96 2.57 -14.65
CA ASN A 196 -20.97 2.04 -13.72
C ASN A 196 -20.48 0.69 -13.18
N ASP A 197 -21.25 0.07 -12.28
CA ASP A 197 -20.95 -1.23 -11.68
C ASP A 197 -20.74 -2.36 -12.70
N ALA A 198 -21.50 -2.37 -13.80
CA ALA A 198 -21.37 -3.36 -14.87
C ALA A 198 -20.19 -3.09 -15.83
N ALA A 199 -19.59 -1.89 -15.77
CA ALA A 199 -18.57 -1.42 -16.71
C ALA A 199 -17.34 -0.89 -15.96
N MET A 200 -16.71 -1.77 -15.19
CA MET A 200 -15.45 -1.53 -14.49
C MET A 200 -14.28 -2.21 -15.20
N GLN A 201 -13.10 -1.61 -15.14
CA GLN A 201 -11.84 -2.14 -15.64
C GLN A 201 -10.75 -1.86 -14.60
N ARG A 202 -9.89 -2.86 -14.40
CA ARG A 202 -8.79 -2.80 -13.44
C ARG A 202 -7.56 -3.42 -14.07
N GLY A 203 -6.41 -2.89 -13.71
CA GLY A 203 -5.14 -3.43 -14.19
C GLY A 203 -3.96 -2.64 -13.68
N CYS A 204 -2.85 -2.77 -14.40
CA CYS A 204 -1.64 -2.01 -14.16
C CYS A 204 -1.60 -0.80 -15.11
N ASN A 205 -1.18 0.37 -14.64
CA ASN A 205 -1.19 1.59 -15.45
C ASN A 205 -0.27 1.50 -16.70
N THR A 206 0.60 0.50 -16.77
CA THR A 206 1.44 0.17 -17.93
C THR A 206 0.77 -0.76 -18.95
N ASP A 207 -0.43 -1.27 -18.68
CA ASP A 207 -1.12 -2.17 -19.59
C ASP A 207 -1.38 -1.48 -20.94
N ALA A 208 -1.17 -2.17 -22.05
CA ALA A 208 -1.35 -1.55 -23.36
C ALA A 208 -2.81 -1.10 -23.58
N GLY A 209 -3.01 0.13 -24.05
CA GLY A 209 -4.32 0.66 -24.44
C GLY A 209 -5.25 1.06 -23.30
N ASN A 210 -4.78 1.05 -22.03
CA ASN A 210 -5.59 1.54 -20.92
C ASN A 210 -5.64 3.08 -20.88
N LYS A 211 -6.74 3.64 -20.38
CA LYS A 211 -6.97 5.10 -20.29
C LYS A 211 -6.27 5.77 -19.10
N CYS A 212 -5.66 4.99 -18.23
CA CYS A 212 -5.00 5.42 -17.01
C CYS A 212 -3.47 5.53 -17.14
N ALA A 213 -2.96 5.38 -18.36
CA ALA A 213 -1.55 5.52 -18.71
C ALA A 213 -1.21 6.93 -19.22
N GLY A 214 0.09 7.25 -19.24
CA GLY A 214 0.63 8.44 -19.89
C GLY A 214 0.60 9.71 -19.01
N THR A 215 0.95 10.85 -19.63
CA THR A 215 1.04 12.15 -18.96
C THR A 215 -0.31 12.80 -18.69
N THR A 216 -1.35 12.35 -19.38
CA THR A 216 -2.74 12.81 -19.22
C THR A 216 -3.69 11.62 -19.10
N PRO A 217 -3.69 10.92 -17.95
CA PRO A 217 -4.68 9.88 -17.65
C PRO A 217 -6.10 10.45 -17.67
N ASP A 218 -7.08 9.60 -17.98
CA ASP A 218 -8.49 9.94 -17.81
C ASP A 218 -8.78 10.33 -16.36
N ALA A 219 -9.55 11.40 -16.16
CA ALA A 219 -9.88 11.93 -14.84
C ALA A 219 -10.68 10.92 -13.97
N ALA A 220 -11.32 9.94 -14.59
CA ALA A 220 -12.01 8.86 -13.89
C ALA A 220 -11.04 7.79 -13.34
N CYS A 221 -9.75 7.82 -13.67
CA CYS A 221 -8.79 6.83 -13.18
C CYS A 221 -8.46 7.02 -11.70
N ALA A 222 -8.73 6.00 -10.89
CA ALA A 222 -8.21 5.89 -9.53
C ALA A 222 -6.90 5.08 -9.55
N LEU A 223 -5.79 5.70 -9.15
CA LEU A 223 -4.46 5.09 -9.12
C LEU A 223 -4.00 4.84 -7.68
N CYS A 224 -3.32 3.71 -7.46
CA CYS A 224 -2.73 3.39 -6.16
C CYS A 224 -1.47 2.50 -6.32
N GLY A 225 -0.57 2.52 -5.34
CA GLY A 225 0.79 2.00 -5.50
C GLY A 225 1.14 0.74 -4.70
N THR A 226 0.18 0.10 -4.04
CA THR A 226 0.40 -1.12 -3.23
C THR A 226 -0.31 -2.32 -3.84
N SER A 227 0.19 -3.54 -3.61
CA SER A 227 -0.42 -4.73 -4.19
C SER A 227 -1.89 -4.88 -3.74
N GLY A 228 -2.78 -5.12 -4.70
CA GLY A 228 -4.22 -5.31 -4.45
C GLY A 228 -4.98 -4.06 -4.03
N CYS A 229 -4.40 -2.86 -4.12
CA CYS A 229 -5.04 -1.62 -3.67
C CYS A 229 -6.25 -1.20 -4.53
N ASN A 230 -6.34 -1.69 -5.76
CA ASN A 230 -7.39 -1.35 -6.72
C ASN A 230 -8.63 -2.25 -6.56
N ASN A 231 -9.12 -2.42 -5.33
CA ASN A 231 -10.16 -3.39 -4.97
C ASN A 231 -11.55 -2.78 -4.70
N ARG A 232 -11.66 -1.44 -4.72
CA ARG A 232 -12.92 -0.74 -4.41
C ARG A 232 -13.98 -0.97 -5.48
N PRO A 233 -15.21 -1.35 -5.14
CA PRO A 233 -16.31 -1.40 -6.10
C PRO A 233 -16.62 -0.01 -6.66
N TYR A 234 -17.44 0.04 -7.72
CA TYR A 234 -17.86 1.28 -8.37
C TYR A 234 -18.40 2.28 -7.36
N GLU A 235 -19.24 1.83 -6.42
CA GLU A 235 -19.73 2.60 -5.28
C GLU A 235 -19.64 1.78 -3.99
N GLN A 236 -19.31 2.45 -2.87
CA GLN A 236 -19.28 1.85 -1.54
C GLN A 236 -19.71 2.84 -0.46
N VAL A 237 -20.29 2.32 0.63
CA VAL A 237 -20.51 3.10 1.85
C VAL A 237 -19.18 3.27 2.57
N LEU A 238 -18.76 4.51 2.78
CA LEU A 238 -17.48 4.83 3.44
C LEU A 238 -17.55 4.75 4.97
N GLY A 239 -18.74 4.89 5.55
CA GLY A 239 -18.96 4.75 6.98
C GLY A 239 -20.38 5.15 7.40
N ASN A 240 -20.64 5.03 8.69
CA ASN A 240 -21.86 5.50 9.34
C ASN A 240 -21.57 6.78 10.11
N CYS A 241 -22.20 7.91 9.76
CA CYS A 241 -21.83 9.22 10.29
C CYS A 241 -23.00 9.92 10.98
N TYR A 242 -22.74 10.57 12.12
CA TYR A 242 -23.74 11.44 12.71
C TYR A 242 -24.02 12.61 11.76
N SER A 243 -25.29 12.93 11.58
CA SER A 243 -25.75 14.02 10.72
C SER A 243 -26.68 14.93 11.49
N CYS A 244 -26.31 16.20 11.57
CA CYS A 244 -27.08 17.23 12.27
C CYS A 244 -26.58 18.61 11.81
N ASN A 245 -27.38 19.66 12.02
CA ASN A 245 -27.03 21.04 11.68
C ASN A 245 -27.67 22.03 12.65
N ASP A 246 -27.01 22.31 13.76
CA ASP A 246 -27.48 23.23 14.78
C ASP A 246 -26.34 23.72 15.70
N ALA A 247 -26.63 24.67 16.60
CA ALA A 247 -25.65 25.25 17.51
C ALA A 247 -25.70 24.68 18.94
N ALA A 248 -26.57 23.71 19.22
CA ALA A 248 -26.80 23.20 20.57
C ALA A 248 -26.57 21.68 20.67
N GLY A 249 -27.28 20.89 19.86
CA GLY A 249 -27.13 19.44 19.76
C GLY A 249 -25.86 19.00 19.03
N CYS A 250 -25.47 19.68 17.95
CA CYS A 250 -24.31 19.29 17.13
C CYS A 250 -22.95 19.64 17.74
N VAL A 251 -22.91 20.66 18.60
CA VAL A 251 -21.71 21.04 19.35
C VAL A 251 -21.32 19.96 20.33
N GLY A 252 -22.33 19.31 20.94
CA GLY A 252 -22.17 18.21 21.89
C GLY A 252 -21.50 16.97 21.31
N GLY A 253 -21.05 16.08 22.19
CA GLY A 253 -20.67 14.73 21.80
C GLY A 253 -21.91 13.96 21.31
N GLN A 254 -21.75 13.25 20.20
CA GLN A 254 -22.83 12.47 19.60
C GLN A 254 -22.81 11.03 20.14
N THR A 255 -24.00 10.48 20.39
CA THR A 255 -24.16 9.12 20.93
C THR A 255 -25.29 8.40 20.20
N GLY A 256 -25.36 7.07 20.31
CA GLY A 256 -26.35 6.24 19.62
C GLY A 256 -25.90 5.80 18.22
N THR A 257 -26.84 5.31 17.42
CA THR A 257 -26.54 4.74 16.09
C THR A 257 -26.56 5.83 15.02
N ALA A 258 -25.48 5.95 14.26
CA ALA A 258 -25.42 6.79 13.08
C ALA A 258 -25.95 6.04 11.84
N PRO A 259 -26.65 6.71 10.91
CA PRO A 259 -27.03 6.13 9.62
C PRO A 259 -25.80 5.96 8.71
N ALA A 260 -25.92 5.02 7.77
CA ALA A 260 -24.96 4.83 6.70
C ALA A 260 -24.91 6.06 5.78
N CYS A 261 -23.70 6.45 5.38
CA CYS A 261 -23.53 7.47 4.35
C CYS A 261 -24.08 7.00 3.00
N PRO A 262 -24.49 7.94 2.12
CA PRO A 262 -24.72 7.62 0.72
C PRO A 262 -23.51 6.89 0.12
N PRO A 263 -23.70 5.95 -0.81
CA PRO A 263 -22.58 5.31 -1.49
C PRO A 263 -21.71 6.35 -2.21
N ALA A 264 -20.40 6.28 -2.00
CA ALA A 264 -19.42 7.11 -2.68
C ALA A 264 -18.80 6.33 -3.85
N PRO A 265 -18.59 6.97 -5.01
CA PRO A 265 -17.92 6.33 -6.14
C PRO A 265 -16.45 6.02 -5.80
N TYR A 266 -15.88 5.04 -6.48
CA TYR A 266 -14.49 4.57 -6.28
C TYR A 266 -13.42 5.68 -6.39
N THR A 267 -13.74 6.77 -7.09
CA THR A 267 -12.87 7.94 -7.28
C THR A 267 -12.80 8.86 -6.06
N GLN A 268 -13.73 8.75 -5.11
CA GLN A 268 -13.73 9.58 -3.90
C GLN A 268 -12.80 9.03 -2.80
N THR A 269 -12.32 9.96 -1.96
CA THR A 269 -11.40 9.71 -0.85
C THR A 269 -12.02 8.87 0.27
N VAL A 270 -11.19 8.28 1.12
CA VAL A 270 -11.62 7.38 2.21
C VAL A 270 -12.33 8.06 3.38
N ASN A 271 -12.18 9.37 3.54
CA ASN A 271 -12.75 10.08 4.67
C ASN A 271 -14.28 9.93 4.63
N SER A 272 -14.87 9.34 5.67
CA SER A 272 -16.29 8.98 5.74
C SER A 272 -17.12 10.17 6.24
N CYS A 273 -16.74 10.73 7.39
CA CYS A 273 -17.52 11.72 8.11
C CYS A 273 -16.82 13.07 8.18
N TYR A 274 -17.60 14.14 8.36
CA TYR A 274 -17.10 15.47 8.69
C TYR A 274 -17.80 16.10 9.90
N THR A 275 -17.15 17.14 10.42
CA THR A 275 -17.68 18.12 11.36
C THR A 275 -17.24 19.50 10.90
N GLN A 276 -18.18 20.37 10.58
CA GLN A 276 -17.98 21.72 10.10
C GLN A 276 -18.52 22.73 11.10
N GLN A 277 -17.68 23.67 11.50
CA GLN A 277 -18.05 24.78 12.39
C GLN A 277 -18.16 26.06 11.57
N TYR A 278 -19.34 26.68 11.58
CA TYR A 278 -19.60 27.94 10.89
C TYR A 278 -19.33 29.14 11.80
N ALA A 279 -19.09 30.31 11.22
CA ALA A 279 -18.80 31.54 11.98
C ALA A 279 -19.94 31.96 12.93
N ASN A 280 -21.19 31.61 12.58
CA ASN A 280 -22.39 31.96 13.34
C ASN A 280 -22.67 31.07 14.56
N GLY A 281 -21.77 30.13 14.90
CA GLY A 281 -21.93 29.21 16.03
C GLY A 281 -22.55 27.86 15.65
N THR A 282 -23.09 27.71 14.45
CA THR A 282 -23.67 26.44 13.99
C THR A 282 -22.59 25.40 13.74
N VAL A 283 -22.83 24.17 14.19
CA VAL A 283 -22.02 23.00 13.84
C VAL A 283 -22.86 22.08 12.95
N GLN A 284 -22.28 21.67 11.84
CA GLN A 284 -22.84 20.68 10.94
C GLN A 284 -21.98 19.43 10.94
N ARG A 285 -22.63 18.27 10.96
CA ARG A 285 -21.98 16.96 10.84
C ARG A 285 -22.66 16.20 9.70
N GLY A 286 -21.92 15.30 9.06
CA GLY A 286 -22.49 14.46 8.01
C GLY A 286 -21.42 13.65 7.29
N CYS A 287 -21.75 13.21 6.09
CA CYS A 287 -20.86 12.43 5.24
C CYS A 287 -20.08 13.34 4.28
N THR A 288 -18.79 13.07 4.09
CA THR A 288 -17.92 13.92 3.26
C THR A 288 -18.37 13.99 1.80
N ASN A 289 -18.94 12.91 1.27
CA ASN A 289 -19.45 12.82 -0.09
C ASN A 289 -20.75 13.60 -0.33
N GLU A 290 -21.34 14.18 0.71
CA GLU A 290 -22.47 15.10 0.63
C GLU A 290 -22.02 16.57 0.54
N LEU A 291 -20.73 16.86 0.75
CA LEU A 291 -20.19 18.23 0.69
C LEU A 291 -19.87 18.64 -0.75
N THR A 292 -20.56 19.67 -1.24
CA THR A 292 -20.28 20.26 -2.56
C THR A 292 -19.05 21.15 -2.59
N SER A 293 -18.71 21.79 -1.45
CA SER A 293 -17.56 22.70 -1.33
C SER A 293 -16.28 22.04 -0.78
N GLY A 294 -16.34 20.74 -0.49
CA GLY A 294 -15.27 20.00 0.18
C GLY A 294 -15.11 20.35 1.68
N CYS A 295 -14.29 19.57 2.38
CA CYS A 295 -14.00 19.76 3.80
C CYS A 295 -12.57 20.25 3.98
N THR A 296 -12.39 21.49 4.47
CA THR A 296 -11.07 22.09 4.68
C THR A 296 -10.99 22.83 6.01
N ALA A 297 -9.77 23.00 6.54
CA ALA A 297 -9.59 23.86 7.71
C ALA A 297 -10.07 25.31 7.46
N ALA A 298 -9.96 25.80 6.21
CA ALA A 298 -10.34 27.17 5.83
C ALA A 298 -11.86 27.43 5.94
N ASN A 299 -12.70 26.41 5.72
CA ASN A 299 -14.15 26.51 5.91
C ASN A 299 -14.62 25.91 7.25
N GLY A 300 -13.71 25.80 8.23
CA GLY A 300 -14.00 25.30 9.57
C GLY A 300 -14.36 23.82 9.62
N CYS A 301 -13.98 23.04 8.61
CA CYS A 301 -14.34 21.64 8.46
C CYS A 301 -13.19 20.69 8.80
N THR A 302 -13.50 19.67 9.61
CA THR A 302 -12.63 18.55 9.95
C THR A 302 -13.27 17.25 9.46
N GLN A 303 -12.47 16.38 8.87
CA GLN A 303 -12.91 15.09 8.33
C GLN A 303 -12.18 13.93 9.01
N CYS A 304 -12.83 12.78 9.08
CA CYS A 304 -12.29 11.56 9.67
C CYS A 304 -12.73 10.32 8.90
N ASP A 305 -12.08 9.19 9.14
CA ASP A 305 -12.35 7.90 8.50
C ASP A 305 -12.95 6.91 9.53
N GLY A 306 -13.81 6.02 9.05
CA GLY A 306 -14.50 5.01 9.84
C GLY A 306 -15.87 5.41 10.39
N ASP A 307 -16.51 4.47 11.08
CA ASP A 307 -17.84 4.62 11.65
C ASP A 307 -17.84 5.54 12.87
N THR A 308 -18.80 6.45 12.93
CA THR A 308 -19.05 7.35 14.08
C THR A 308 -17.83 8.18 14.48
N CYS A 309 -16.85 8.34 13.59
CA CYS A 309 -15.60 9.05 13.88
C CYS A 309 -15.85 10.55 14.17
N ASN A 310 -16.97 11.08 13.70
CA ASN A 310 -17.44 12.44 13.99
C ASN A 310 -18.30 12.51 15.26
N SER A 311 -18.05 11.66 16.26
CA SER A 311 -18.77 11.64 17.54
C SER A 311 -18.28 12.68 18.55
N ASN A 312 -17.00 13.03 18.49
CA ASN A 312 -16.38 13.90 19.48
C ASN A 312 -17.04 15.26 19.56
N GLN A 313 -17.11 15.80 20.77
CA GLN A 313 -17.60 17.15 21.03
C GLN A 313 -16.76 18.17 20.23
N ASN A 314 -17.43 19.15 19.63
CA ASN A 314 -16.78 20.19 18.81
C ASN A 314 -16.99 21.55 19.46
N VAL A 315 -16.15 21.90 20.44
CA VAL A 315 -16.28 23.12 21.23
C VAL A 315 -15.36 24.20 20.70
N PHE A 316 -15.93 25.35 20.34
CA PHE A 316 -15.17 26.56 20.09
C PHE A 316 -14.62 27.10 21.42
N GLY A 317 -13.34 27.47 21.45
CA GLY A 317 -12.70 28.01 22.63
C GLY A 317 -11.75 29.16 22.31
N CYS A 318 -11.47 29.97 23.31
CA CYS A 318 -10.53 31.10 23.24
C CYS A 318 -9.62 31.07 24.46
N LEU A 319 -8.52 31.83 24.43
CA LEU A 319 -7.88 32.23 25.68
C LEU A 319 -8.84 33.17 26.41
N ILE A 320 -9.12 32.90 27.68
CA ILE A 320 -10.01 33.69 28.52
C ILE A 320 -9.25 34.08 29.77
N CYS A 321 -8.74 35.32 29.82
CA CYS A 321 -7.91 35.76 30.93
C CYS A 321 -7.89 37.30 31.05
N ARG A 322 -7.39 37.77 32.20
CA ARG A 322 -7.11 39.18 32.46
C ARG A 322 -5.73 39.35 33.07
N SER A 323 -4.94 40.31 32.57
CA SER A 323 -3.55 40.47 33.01
C SER A 323 -3.35 41.05 34.42
N ASP A 324 -4.37 41.69 34.98
CA ASP A 324 -4.35 42.24 36.34
C ASP A 324 -4.51 41.16 37.41
N ASN A 325 -5.13 40.04 37.06
CA ASN A 325 -5.28 38.88 37.93
C ASN A 325 -4.31 37.74 37.57
N TYR A 326 -3.80 37.71 36.34
CA TYR A 326 -2.93 36.64 35.82
C TYR A 326 -1.90 37.20 34.84
N ALA A 327 -0.66 37.40 35.29
CA ALA A 327 0.36 38.14 34.54
C ALA A 327 0.68 37.52 33.16
N GLU A 328 0.65 36.18 33.09
CA GLU A 328 0.93 35.38 31.91
C GLU A 328 -0.13 35.58 30.80
N CYS A 329 -1.30 36.15 31.12
CA CYS A 329 -2.30 36.55 30.12
C CYS A 329 -1.71 37.49 29.04
N ARG A 330 -0.72 38.31 29.40
CA ARG A 330 -0.02 39.18 28.45
C ARG A 330 0.81 38.38 27.44
N ALA A 331 1.33 37.22 27.82
CA ALA A 331 2.17 36.39 26.95
C ALA A 331 1.36 35.65 25.88
N GLY A 332 0.05 35.44 26.09
CA GLY A 332 -0.80 34.74 25.13
C GLY A 332 -0.54 33.23 25.04
N ASP A 333 0.05 32.64 26.09
CA ASP A 333 0.42 31.21 26.16
C ASP A 333 -0.41 30.45 27.21
N ASP A 334 -1.69 30.80 27.34
CA ASP A 334 -2.61 30.13 28.27
C ASP A 334 -3.43 29.03 27.56
N ALA A 335 -3.99 28.13 28.35
CA ALA A 335 -4.85 27.06 27.87
C ALA A 335 -6.13 27.62 27.24
N VAL A 336 -6.49 27.12 26.05
CA VAL A 336 -7.76 27.44 25.39
C VAL A 336 -8.92 26.93 26.25
N GLN A 337 -9.80 27.85 26.65
CA GLN A 337 -11.00 27.55 27.42
C GLN A 337 -12.22 27.52 26.51
N PRO A 338 -13.18 26.62 26.73
CA PRO A 338 -14.40 26.55 25.93
C PRO A 338 -15.24 27.83 26.11
N CYS A 339 -15.69 28.40 25.00
CA CYS A 339 -16.68 29.47 25.02
C CYS A 339 -18.04 28.91 25.39
N VAL A 340 -18.89 29.72 26.03
CA VAL A 340 -20.29 29.33 26.21
C VAL A 340 -20.92 29.25 24.81
N PRO A 341 -21.60 28.14 24.44
CA PRO A 341 -22.24 28.03 23.14
C PRO A 341 -23.22 29.18 22.90
N ASN A 342 -23.08 29.86 21.77
CA ASN A 342 -23.93 30.99 21.36
C ASN A 342 -24.21 30.91 19.85
N THR A 343 -25.20 31.67 19.40
CA THR A 343 -25.52 31.83 17.97
C THR A 343 -25.45 33.29 17.57
N GLY A 344 -25.22 33.54 16.28
CA GLY A 344 -25.15 34.87 15.69
C GLY A 344 -23.74 35.32 15.35
N ASP A 345 -23.61 36.56 14.88
CA ASP A 345 -22.39 37.06 14.22
C ASP A 345 -21.13 37.03 15.10
N ASN A 346 -21.29 36.95 16.43
CA ASN A 346 -20.20 36.97 17.40
C ASN A 346 -19.88 35.59 18.02
N ALA A 347 -20.59 34.53 17.63
CA ALA A 347 -20.57 33.23 18.31
C ALA A 347 -19.18 32.56 18.35
N ASN A 348 -18.53 32.44 17.19
CA ASN A 348 -17.21 31.82 17.07
C ASN A 348 -16.12 32.87 16.82
N ILE A 349 -16.11 33.91 17.66
CA ILE A 349 -15.10 34.97 17.61
C ILE A 349 -14.37 35.05 18.95
N CYS A 350 -13.04 34.94 18.90
CA CYS A 350 -12.17 35.33 20.00
C CYS A 350 -11.78 36.81 19.86
N PHE A 351 -11.61 37.48 20.98
CA PHE A 351 -11.05 38.82 21.05
C PHE A 351 -9.81 38.87 21.94
N GLU A 352 -8.93 39.83 21.66
CA GLU A 352 -7.81 40.24 22.50
C GLU A 352 -7.64 41.76 22.41
N GLY A 353 -7.22 42.40 23.50
CA GLY A 353 -6.96 43.83 23.51
C GLY A 353 -6.37 44.33 24.81
N GLU A 354 -5.93 45.59 24.83
CA GLU A 354 -5.37 46.25 26.03
C GLU A 354 -6.14 47.53 26.35
N TRP A 355 -6.65 47.61 27.58
CA TRP A 355 -7.38 48.77 28.12
C TRP A 355 -6.73 49.21 29.42
N ASP A 356 -6.27 50.46 29.47
CA ASP A 356 -5.65 51.05 30.68
C ASP A 356 -4.53 50.19 31.28
N GLY A 357 -3.74 49.53 30.44
CA GLY A 357 -2.66 48.64 30.90
C GLY A 357 -3.15 47.28 31.41
N VAL A 358 -4.38 46.87 31.09
CA VAL A 358 -4.90 45.53 31.35
C VAL A 358 -5.21 44.84 30.02
N VAL A 359 -4.55 43.71 29.77
CA VAL A 359 -4.85 42.84 28.63
C VAL A 359 -6.03 41.95 28.98
N LEU A 360 -7.03 41.95 28.10
CA LEU A 360 -8.22 41.10 28.18
C LEU A 360 -8.27 40.19 26.96
N ARG A 361 -8.57 38.92 27.20
CA ARG A 361 -8.82 37.92 26.15
C ARG A 361 -10.13 37.21 26.45
N GLY A 362 -10.90 36.89 25.44
CA GLY A 362 -12.13 36.12 25.64
C GLY A 362 -12.92 35.82 24.38
N CYS A 363 -14.11 35.28 24.58
CA CYS A 363 -15.08 35.00 23.53
C CYS A 363 -16.02 36.20 23.34
N LEU A 364 -16.17 36.69 22.12
CA LEU A 364 -16.92 37.92 21.85
C LEU A 364 -18.41 37.77 22.14
N ALA A 365 -19.00 36.60 21.85
CA ALA A 365 -20.40 36.31 22.22
C ALA A 365 -20.65 36.29 23.74
N ASN A 366 -19.62 36.19 24.56
CA ASN A 366 -19.73 36.22 26.03
C ASN A 366 -19.34 37.58 26.61
N ALA A 367 -18.93 38.52 25.76
CA ALA A 367 -18.50 39.84 26.19
C ALA A 367 -19.71 40.74 26.53
N GLY A 368 -19.51 41.66 27.47
CA GLY A 368 -20.51 42.68 27.78
C GLY A 368 -20.70 43.67 26.62
N PRO A 369 -21.83 44.41 26.57
CA PRO A 369 -22.16 45.26 25.43
C PRO A 369 -21.08 46.28 25.02
N LEU A 370 -20.38 46.86 26.00
CA LEU A 370 -19.30 47.81 25.75
C LEU A 370 -18.09 47.15 25.06
N MET A 371 -17.69 45.97 25.53
CA MET A 371 -16.57 45.23 24.96
C MET A 371 -16.91 44.76 23.53
N THR A 372 -18.13 44.25 23.33
CA THR A 372 -18.63 43.89 22.00
C THR A 372 -18.61 45.10 21.06
N TYR A 373 -19.08 46.25 21.50
CA TYR A 373 -19.03 47.48 20.71
C TYR A 373 -17.60 47.89 20.35
N GLN A 374 -16.68 47.89 21.32
CA GLN A 374 -15.27 48.25 21.09
C GLN A 374 -14.58 47.29 20.11
N CYS A 375 -14.81 45.99 20.25
CA CYS A 375 -14.17 44.98 19.39
C CYS A 375 -14.81 44.84 18.00
N THR A 376 -16.01 45.38 17.78
CA THR A 376 -16.66 45.39 16.46
C THR A 376 -16.54 46.73 15.75
N ASN A 377 -16.14 47.79 16.46
CA ASN A 377 -15.89 49.10 15.90
C ASN A 377 -14.54 49.12 15.18
N LYS A 378 -14.56 49.34 13.86
CA LYS A 378 -13.35 49.39 13.03
C LYS A 378 -12.42 50.58 13.34
N ASP A 379 -12.93 51.59 14.04
CA ASP A 379 -12.16 52.76 14.44
C ASP A 379 -11.46 52.58 15.81
N ASP A 380 -11.74 51.48 16.52
CA ASP A 380 -11.13 51.17 17.81
C ASP A 380 -9.97 50.18 17.67
N ASN A 381 -8.75 50.70 17.65
CA ASN A 381 -7.53 49.90 17.47
C ASN A 381 -7.10 49.15 18.74
N ARG A 382 -7.88 49.20 19.84
CA ARG A 382 -7.51 48.54 21.10
C ARG A 382 -7.84 47.07 21.11
N CYS A 383 -8.71 46.60 20.20
CA CYS A 383 -9.17 45.23 20.16
C CYS A 383 -8.94 44.59 18.78
N THR A 384 -8.48 43.35 18.80
CA THR A 384 -8.35 42.48 17.63
C THR A 384 -9.26 41.28 17.81
N THR A 385 -9.97 40.91 16.75
CA THR A 385 -10.84 39.72 16.72
C THR A 385 -10.35 38.70 15.72
N CYS A 386 -10.58 37.42 16.01
CA CYS A 386 -10.27 36.31 15.11
C CYS A 386 -11.28 35.16 15.30
N ASN A 387 -11.44 34.30 14.29
CA ASN A 387 -12.56 33.35 14.19
C ASN A 387 -12.13 31.88 14.17
N THR A 388 -10.93 31.58 14.66
CA THR A 388 -10.41 30.21 14.81
C THR A 388 -10.24 29.88 16.29
N SER A 389 -10.54 28.65 16.71
CA SER A 389 -10.42 28.27 18.12
C SER A 389 -8.99 28.52 18.64
N GLY A 390 -8.87 29.25 19.76
CA GLY A 390 -7.60 29.60 20.38
C GLY A 390 -6.71 30.56 19.58
N CYS A 391 -7.27 31.36 18.68
CA CYS A 391 -6.48 32.27 17.82
C CYS A 391 -5.94 33.52 18.53
N ASN A 392 -6.54 33.92 19.64
CA ASN A 392 -6.23 35.16 20.36
C ASN A 392 -4.99 35.00 21.26
N LYS A 393 -3.81 34.88 20.64
CA LYS A 393 -2.52 34.57 21.29
C LYS A 393 -1.45 35.65 21.13
N THR A 394 -1.77 36.82 20.58
CA THR A 394 -0.76 37.85 20.29
C THR A 394 -0.17 38.38 21.60
N PRO A 395 1.15 38.33 21.82
CA PRO A 395 1.75 38.83 23.06
C PRO A 395 1.71 40.36 23.13
N PHE A 396 1.45 40.90 24.32
CA PHE A 396 1.46 42.34 24.60
C PHE A 396 2.71 42.72 25.40
N SER A 397 3.64 43.45 24.78
CA SER A 397 4.82 43.99 25.47
C SER A 397 4.44 45.23 26.31
N GLY A 398 4.86 45.31 27.57
CA GLY A 398 4.59 46.46 28.45
C GLY A 398 5.16 47.83 28.01
N ALA A 399 5.73 47.91 26.80
CA ALA A 399 6.27 49.12 26.19
C ALA A 399 5.24 49.88 25.30
N SER A 400 4.03 49.36 25.09
CA SER A 400 3.00 49.99 24.25
C SER A 400 2.03 50.93 24.99
N THR A 401 2.27 51.25 26.26
CA THR A 401 1.40 52.12 27.06
C THR A 401 1.48 53.62 26.74
N LEU A 402 2.14 54.05 25.66
CA LEU A 402 2.32 55.47 25.35
C LEU A 402 1.70 56.00 24.05
N SER A 403 0.96 55.22 23.28
CA SER A 403 0.39 55.70 22.00
C SER A 403 -1.13 55.88 21.95
N HIS A 404 -1.89 55.49 22.98
CA HIS A 404 -3.36 55.49 22.91
C HIS A 404 -4.06 56.26 24.05
N MET A 405 -3.44 57.35 24.55
CA MET A 405 -4.15 58.37 25.32
C MET A 405 -4.96 59.28 24.38
N GLY A 406 -5.97 58.70 23.73
CA GLY A 406 -7.07 59.45 23.13
C GLY A 406 -8.00 59.92 24.25
N VAL A 407 -8.02 61.24 24.48
CA VAL A 407 -8.84 61.93 25.48
C VAL A 407 -10.32 61.53 25.33
N GLY A 408 -10.85 60.78 26.29
CA GLY A 408 -12.24 60.32 26.26
C GLY A 408 -12.73 59.78 27.60
N MET A 409 -12.97 60.71 28.53
CA MET A 409 -13.81 60.63 29.75
C MET A 409 -13.77 59.34 30.60
N MET A 410 -13.17 59.50 31.79
CA MET A 410 -13.51 58.73 32.99
C MET A 410 -15.02 58.65 33.21
N PHE A 411 -15.56 57.43 33.28
CA PHE A 411 -16.68 57.10 34.16
C PHE A 411 -16.57 55.66 34.66
N GLY A 412 -16.44 55.54 35.99
CA GLY A 412 -17.30 54.67 36.80
C GLY A 412 -17.24 53.16 36.58
N LEU A 413 -16.45 52.52 37.45
CA LEU A 413 -16.46 51.10 37.80
C LEU A 413 -17.86 50.50 38.11
N ILE A 414 -17.96 49.19 37.82
CA ILE A 414 -18.81 48.14 38.43
C ILE A 414 -20.21 47.92 37.82
N PHE A 415 -20.35 46.83 37.04
CA PHE A 415 -21.40 45.81 37.22
C PHE A 415 -20.93 44.42 36.74
N ILE A 416 -20.60 43.59 37.73
CA ILE A 416 -20.74 42.13 37.88
C ILE A 416 -21.13 41.33 36.62
N ILE A 417 -20.22 40.46 36.14
CA ILE A 417 -20.60 39.18 35.51
C ILE A 417 -20.53 38.11 36.61
N LYS A 418 -21.70 37.53 36.91
CA LYS A 418 -21.86 36.34 37.76
C LYS A 418 -21.45 35.10 36.96
N GLN A 419 -20.18 34.73 37.00
CA GLN A 419 -19.71 33.35 36.97
C GLN A 419 -18.19 33.39 37.11
N TYR A 420 -17.62 32.42 37.83
CA TYR A 420 -16.21 32.32 38.25
C TYR A 420 -15.90 33.15 39.51
N LEU A 421 -16.14 32.72 40.76
CA LEU A 421 -16.02 31.38 41.40
C LEU A 421 -16.35 30.16 40.55
#